data_AF-R6DEC5-F1
#
_entry.id   AF-R6DEC5-F1
#
_cell.length_a   1.000
_cell.length_b   1.000
_cell.length_c   1.000
_cell.angle_alpha   90.00
_cell.angle_beta   90.00
_cell.angle_gamma   90.00
#
_symmetry.space_group_name_H-M   'P 1'
#
loop_
_entity.id
_entity.type
_entity.pdbx_description
1 polymer ?
#
loop_
_entity_poly.entity_id
_entity_poly.type
_entity_poly.pdbx_seq_one_letter_code
_entity_poly.pdbx_strand_id
1 'polypeptide(L)'
;MVNQLSELAHIGIEVLIITTASNPETEYLLQRGLSVRILPEVKLCTTIIDKDIVWYGAINALGYATEEDNMIKVVDNKLSNELLEVLLTS
;
A
#
# COMPACT_ATOMS: atom_id res chain seq x y z
N MET A 1 -12.53 -1.36 -3.13
CA MET A 1 -11.28 -0.61 -2.90
C MET A 1 -10.40 -0.46 -4.14
N VAL A 2 -10.00 -1.53 -4.86
CA VAL A 2 -9.16 -1.39 -6.08
C VAL A 2 -9.74 -0.39 -7.10
N ASN A 3 -11.06 -0.39 -7.32
CA ASN A 3 -11.70 0.58 -8.20
C ASN A 3 -11.49 2.03 -7.76
N GLN A 4 -11.57 2.29 -6.45
CA GLN A 4 -11.35 3.63 -5.89
C GLN A 4 -9.90 4.06 -6.09
N LEU A 5 -8.94 3.15 -5.88
CA LEU A 5 -7.53 3.43 -6.15
C LEU A 5 -7.28 3.75 -7.62
N SER A 6 -7.92 3.01 -8.54
CA SER A 6 -7.85 3.30 -9.98
C SER A 6 -8.46 4.64 -10.34
N GLU A 7 -9.58 5.04 -9.72
CA GLU A 7 -10.18 6.36 -9.91
C GLU A 7 -9.25 7.48 -9.40
N LEU A 8 -8.64 7.30 -8.22
CA LEU A 8 -7.66 8.24 -7.67
C LEU A 8 -6.45 8.38 -8.62
N ALA A 9 -5.92 7.27 -9.12
CA ALA A 9 -4.84 7.29 -10.11
C ALA A 9 -5.27 8.02 -11.41
N HIS A 10 -6.51 7.83 -11.85
CA HIS A 10 -7.03 8.48 -13.06
C HIS A 10 -7.17 10.01 -12.91
N ILE A 11 -7.44 10.52 -11.71
CA ILE A 11 -7.49 11.96 -11.43
C ILE A 11 -6.11 12.56 -11.09
N GLY A 12 -5.04 11.79 -11.24
CA GLY A 12 -3.66 12.26 -11.10
C GLY A 12 -3.05 12.09 -9.70
N ILE A 13 -3.70 11.36 -8.80
CA ILE A 13 -3.12 11.01 -7.49
C ILE A 13 -2.14 9.86 -7.70
N GLU A 14 -0.93 9.98 -7.14
CA GLU A 14 0.05 8.92 -7.20
C GLU A 14 -0.38 7.75 -6.30
N VAL A 15 -0.60 6.58 -6.92
CA VAL A 15 -0.91 5.34 -6.20
C VAL A 15 0.14 4.29 -6.56
N LEU A 16 0.92 3.89 -5.56
CA LEU A 16 1.89 2.81 -5.65
C LEU A 16 1.46 1.66 -4.75
N ILE A 17 1.43 0.45 -5.30
CA ILE A 17 1.19 -0.78 -4.55
C ILE A 17 2.49 -1.58 -4.49
N ILE A 18 2.87 -2.03 -3.29
CA ILE A 18 4.02 -2.90 -3.08
C ILE A 18 3.50 -4.27 -2.65
N THR A 19 3.89 -5.32 -3.37
CA THR A 19 3.54 -6.71 -3.05
C THR A 19 4.80 -7.57 -2.94
N THR A 20 4.72 -8.72 -2.29
CA THR A 20 5.88 -9.61 -2.10
C THR A 20 6.14 -10.56 -3.28
N ALA A 21 5.15 -10.77 -4.14
CA ALA A 21 5.25 -11.72 -5.23
C ALA A 21 4.39 -11.30 -6.43
N SER A 22 4.84 -11.68 -7.61
CA SER A 22 4.00 -11.64 -8.81
C SER A 22 3.00 -12.78 -8.78
N ASN A 23 1.71 -12.46 -8.83
CA ASN A 23 0.58 -13.38 -8.78
C ASN A 23 -0.60 -12.80 -9.60
N PRO A 24 -1.69 -13.56 -9.82
CA PRO A 24 -2.84 -13.07 -10.57
C PRO A 24 -3.44 -11.78 -10.01
N GLU A 25 -3.37 -11.56 -8.70
CA GLU A 25 -3.83 -10.32 -8.05
C GLU A 25 -2.97 -9.13 -8.47
N THR A 26 -1.65 -9.30 -8.56
CA THR A 26 -0.71 -8.27 -9.06
C THR A 26 -0.97 -7.96 -10.53
N GLU A 27 -1.19 -8.98 -11.37
CA GLU A 27 -1.54 -8.79 -12.78
C GLU A 27 -2.86 -8.03 -12.93
N TYR A 28 -3.86 -8.35 -12.10
CA TYR A 28 -5.13 -7.63 -12.05
C TYR A 28 -4.91 -6.15 -11.72
N LEU A 29 -4.08 -5.81 -10.73
CA LEU A 29 -3.78 -4.41 -10.39
C LEU A 29 -3.12 -3.65 -11.56
N LEU A 30 -2.16 -4.28 -12.24
CA LEU A 30 -1.49 -3.71 -13.41
C LEU A 30 -2.48 -3.47 -14.56
N GLN A 31 -3.38 -4.41 -14.83
CA GLN A 31 -4.43 -4.26 -15.84
C GLN A 31 -5.41 -3.12 -15.54
N ARG A 32 -5.54 -2.72 -14.27
CA ARG A 32 -6.35 -1.58 -13.82
C ARG A 32 -5.60 -0.24 -13.88
N GLY A 33 -4.38 -0.21 -14.43
CA GLY A 33 -3.57 0.98 -14.60
C GLY A 33 -2.88 1.46 -13.31
N LEU A 34 -2.78 0.60 -12.30
CA LEU A 34 -2.09 0.92 -11.05
C LEU A 34 -0.61 0.57 -11.15
N SER A 35 0.23 1.40 -10.53
CA SER A 35 1.66 1.11 -10.39
C SER A 35 1.87 0.05 -9.32
N VAL A 36 2.56 -1.04 -9.69
CA VAL A 36 2.87 -2.13 -8.77
C VAL A 36 4.37 -2.41 -8.76
N ARG A 37 4.95 -2.54 -7.57
CA ARG A 37 6.35 -2.95 -7.33
C ARG A 37 6.38 -4.26 -6.55
N ILE A 38 7.21 -5.19 -6.99
CA ILE A 38 7.44 -6.46 -6.29
C ILE A 38 8.66 -6.30 -5.38
N LEU A 39 8.49 -6.52 -4.08
CA LEU A 39 9.54 -6.47 -3.06
C LEU A 39 9.43 -7.71 -2.15
N PRO A 40 10.09 -8.84 -2.47
CA PRO A 40 9.88 -10.11 -1.75
C PRO A 40 10.23 -10.09 -0.26
N GLU A 41 11.13 -9.20 0.17
CA GLU A 41 11.61 -9.13 1.54
C GLU A 41 10.69 -8.35 2.48
N VAL A 42 9.70 -7.63 1.93
CA VAL A 42 8.79 -6.80 2.75
C VAL A 42 7.79 -7.68 3.48
N LYS A 43 7.79 -7.61 4.82
CA LYS A 43 6.77 -8.25 5.67
C LYS A 43 5.80 -7.25 6.28
N LEU A 44 6.00 -5.97 5.98
CA LEU A 44 5.27 -4.85 6.53
C LEU A 44 3.95 -4.66 5.79
N CYS A 45 2.82 -4.76 6.51
CA CYS A 45 1.53 -4.30 6.01
C CYS A 45 1.33 -2.85 6.46
N THR A 46 1.50 -1.92 5.51
CA THR A 46 1.35 -0.48 5.77
C THR A 46 0.68 0.22 4.59
N THR A 47 0.05 1.36 4.85
CA THR A 47 -0.46 2.30 3.85
C THR A 47 -0.09 3.71 4.27
N ILE A 48 0.52 4.46 3.36
CA ILE A 48 0.99 5.82 3.60
C ILE A 48 0.18 6.75 2.71
N ILE A 49 -0.48 7.74 3.31
CA ILE A 49 -1.37 8.69 2.62
C ILE A 49 -0.83 10.10 2.86
N ASP A 50 -0.73 10.88 1.79
CA ASP A 50 -0.29 12.28 1.78
C ASP A 50 1.07 12.55 2.46
N LYS A 51 1.88 11.49 2.63
CA LYS A 51 3.15 11.51 3.38
C LYS A 51 2.98 12.01 4.81
N ASP A 52 1.83 11.74 5.44
CA ASP A 52 1.54 12.18 6.82
C ASP A 52 0.77 11.11 7.61
N ILE A 53 -0.19 10.46 6.97
CA ILE A 53 -1.02 9.43 7.61
C ILE A 53 -0.42 8.06 7.30
N VAL A 54 -0.15 7.29 8.35
CA VAL A 54 0.30 5.91 8.26
C VAL A 54 -0.76 5.00 8.87
N TRP A 55 -1.21 4.03 8.10
CA TRP A 55 -2.00 2.90 8.59
C TRP A 55 -1.10 1.68 8.63
N TYR A 56 -0.85 1.15 9.81
CA TYR A 56 0.04 0.01 10.03
C TYR A 56 -0.67 -1.09 10.81
N GLY A 57 -0.50 -2.35 10.43
CA GLY A 57 -1.22 -3.42 11.10
C GLY A 57 -0.92 -4.83 10.61
N ALA A 58 -1.71 -5.78 11.11
CA ALA A 58 -1.67 -7.18 10.69
C ALA A 58 -2.42 -7.43 9.37
N ILE A 59 -3.23 -6.45 8.93
CA ILE A 59 -4.05 -6.55 7.74
C ILE A 59 -3.42 -5.83 6.54
N ASN A 60 -3.40 -6.51 5.40
CA ASN A 60 -3.13 -5.87 4.12
C ASN A 60 -4.34 -5.00 3.75
N ALA A 61 -4.12 -3.71 3.46
CA ALA A 61 -5.19 -2.81 3.07
C ALA A 61 -6.04 -3.36 1.92
N LEU A 62 -5.42 -4.01 0.92
CA LEU A 62 -6.09 -4.63 -0.24
C LEU A 62 -6.71 -6.00 0.05
N GLY A 63 -6.42 -6.58 1.22
CA GLY A 63 -6.88 -7.90 1.64
C GLY A 63 -8.26 -7.89 2.29
N TYR A 64 -8.72 -9.08 2.66
CA TYR A 64 -9.94 -9.27 3.42
C TYR A 64 -9.66 -9.10 4.92
N ALA A 65 -10.53 -8.37 5.62
CA ALA A 65 -10.42 -8.14 7.06
C ALA A 65 -11.14 -9.23 7.87
N THR A 66 -10.51 -9.70 8.93
CA THR A 66 -11.10 -10.59 9.95
C THR A 66 -11.21 -9.87 11.30
N GLU A 67 -11.93 -10.46 12.26
CA GLU A 67 -12.07 -9.87 13.60
C GLU A 67 -10.76 -9.85 14.41
N GLU A 68 -9.79 -10.67 14.02
CA GLU A 68 -8.47 -10.74 14.68
C GLU A 68 -7.47 -9.73 14.11
N ASP A 69 -7.81 -9.10 12.98
CA ASP A 69 -6.96 -8.13 12.31
C ASP A 69 -6.95 -6.78 13.02
N ASN A 70 -5.75 -6.24 13.19
CA ASN A 70 -5.53 -4.96 13.86
C ASN A 70 -4.94 -3.94 12.88
N MET A 71 -5.41 -2.69 12.96
CA MET A 71 -4.89 -1.55 12.23
C MET A 71 -4.72 -0.37 13.18
N ILE A 72 -3.52 0.22 13.18
CA ILE A 72 -3.18 1.43 13.93
C ILE A 72 -3.07 2.56 12.93
N LYS A 73 -3.82 3.64 13.18
CA LYS A 73 -3.65 4.92 12.47
C LYS A 73 -2.70 5.81 13.25
N VAL A 74 -1.65 6.26 12.60
CA VAL A 74 -0.70 7.25 13.10
C VAL A 74 -0.70 8.45 12.14
N VAL A 75 -0.67 9.66 12.69
CA VAL A 75 -0.50 10.90 11.91
C VAL A 75 0.84 11.48 12.35
N ASP A 76 1.87 11.22 11.55
CA ASP A 76 3.25 11.59 11.83
C ASP A 76 4.05 11.61 10.52
N ASN A 77 4.37 12.81 10.05
CA ASN A 77 5.12 13.03 8.83
C ASN A 77 6.57 12.53 8.89
N LYS A 78 7.16 12.39 10.08
CA LYS A 78 8.51 11.86 10.21
C LYS A 78 8.48 10.34 10.01
N LEU A 79 7.54 9.67 10.68
CA LEU A 79 7.33 8.23 10.52
C LEU A 79 6.99 7.86 9.07
N SER A 80 6.09 8.60 8.41
CA SER A 80 5.73 8.35 7.02
C SER A 80 6.94 8.43 6.08
N ASN A 81 7.81 9.42 6.27
CA ASN A 81 9.00 9.62 5.45
C ASN A 81 10.04 8.52 5.67
N GLU A 82 10.28 8.13 6.92
CA GLU A 82 11.18 7.01 7.25
C GLU A 82 10.70 5.69 6.62
N LEU A 83 9.38 5.42 6.69
CA LEU A 83 8.80 4.23 6.07
C LEU A 83 8.88 4.28 4.53
N LEU A 84 8.64 5.44 3.92
CA LEU A 84 8.79 5.62 2.47
C LEU A 84 10.24 5.38 2.03
N GLU A 85 11.22 5.89 2.78
CA GLU A 85 12.63 5.68 2.46
C GLU A 85 12.99 4.20 2.48
N VAL A 86 12.54 3.45 3.49
CA VAL A 86 12.74 2.00 3.57
C VAL A 86 12.08 1.30 2.39
N LEU A 87 10.82 1.60 2.09
CA LEU A 87 10.05 0.89 1.05
C LEU A 87 10.50 1.23 -0.38
N LEU A 88 11.00 2.44 -0.61
CA LEU A 88 11.37 2.89 -1.96
C LEU A 88 12.85 2.66 -2.29
N THR A 89 13.72 2.64 -1.28
CA THR A 89 15.18 2.50 -1.46
C THR A 89 15.66 1.05 -1.40
N SER A 90 14.81 0.11 -0.93
CA SER A 90 15.10 -1.33 -0.86
C SER A 90 15.03 -2.03 -2.22
#